data_AF-A0A1X7TU52-F1
#
_entry.id   AF-A0A1X7TU52-F1
#
_cell.length_a   1.000
_cell.length_b   1.000
_cell.length_c   1.000
_cell.angle_alpha   90.00
_cell.angle_beta   90.00
_cell.angle_gamma   90.00
#
_symmetry.space_group_name_H-M   'P 1'
#
loop_
_entity.id
_entity.type
_entity.pdbx_description
1 polymer ?
#
loop_
_entity_poly.entity_id
_entity_poly.type
_entity_poly.pdbx_seq_one_letter_code
_entity_poly.pdbx_strand_id
1 'polypeptide(L)'
;MNKTDFQKPVYVDEFTEHSSYNYTIFTTKVFLLLFTSAKMEYIIMETNSYASRCMGEEKYEKWERISSDDMNAYFGIMIIMGLTRLLALSDYWHRDPLFHCSIIANFMTRDRSYEIN
;
A
#
# COMPACT_ATOMS: atom_id res chain seq x y z
N MET A 1 -19.08 -50.10 -12.68
CA MET A 1 -18.23 -48.90 -12.48
C MET A 1 -18.33 -48.07 -13.77
N ASN A 2 -19.37 -47.24 -13.89
CA ASN A 2 -19.63 -46.46 -15.10
C ASN A 2 -19.16 -45.01 -14.92
N LYS A 3 -18.19 -44.61 -15.75
CA LYS A 3 -17.62 -43.27 -15.85
C LYS A 3 -18.58 -42.35 -16.63
N THR A 4 -19.62 -41.80 -16.02
CA THR A 4 -20.45 -40.76 -16.65
C THR A 4 -21.17 -39.87 -15.64
N ASP A 5 -20.49 -39.43 -14.57
CA ASP A 5 -21.13 -38.61 -13.51
C ASP A 5 -20.53 -37.20 -13.35
N PHE A 6 -19.81 -36.70 -14.36
CA PHE A 6 -19.19 -35.37 -14.27
C PHE A 6 -19.35 -34.58 -15.57
N GLN A 7 -20.52 -33.96 -15.73
CA GLN A 7 -20.66 -32.57 -16.18
C GLN A 7 -22.15 -32.26 -16.38
N LYS A 8 -22.78 -31.76 -15.33
CA LYS A 8 -23.97 -30.92 -15.51
C LYS A 8 -23.45 -29.53 -15.89
N PRO A 9 -23.95 -28.91 -16.97
CA PRO A 9 -23.52 -27.56 -17.33
C PRO A 9 -23.88 -26.62 -16.18
N VAL A 10 -22.88 -25.91 -15.66
CA VAL A 10 -23.12 -24.81 -14.72
C VAL A 10 -23.62 -23.65 -15.57
N TYR A 11 -24.91 -23.35 -15.43
CA TYR A 11 -25.47 -22.13 -16.01
C TYR A 11 -24.93 -20.95 -15.20
N VAL A 12 -24.12 -20.13 -15.85
CA VAL A 12 -23.73 -18.83 -15.30
C VAL A 12 -24.78 -17.86 -15.82
N ASP A 13 -25.54 -17.26 -14.92
CA ASP A 13 -26.50 -16.22 -15.29
C ASP A 13 -25.73 -15.09 -16.01
N GLU A 14 -26.29 -14.62 -17.12
CA GLU A 14 -25.74 -13.47 -17.84
C GLU A 14 -25.77 -12.26 -16.90
N PHE A 15 -24.67 -11.52 -16.80
CA PHE A 15 -24.61 -10.30 -15.98
C PHE A 15 -25.56 -9.24 -16.57
N THR A 16 -26.82 -9.28 -16.14
CA THR A 16 -27.90 -8.41 -16.63
C THR A 16 -27.98 -7.08 -15.88
N GLU A 17 -27.27 -6.94 -14.76
CA GLU A 17 -27.18 -5.67 -14.05
C GLU A 17 -26.15 -4.75 -14.70
N HIS A 18 -26.63 -3.84 -15.54
CA HIS A 18 -25.91 -2.61 -15.86
C HIS A 18 -25.80 -1.78 -14.57
N SER A 19 -24.78 -2.03 -13.76
CA SER A 19 -24.45 -1.19 -12.61
C SER A 19 -23.80 0.11 -13.10
N SER A 20 -24.61 1.00 -13.67
CA SER A 20 -24.20 2.39 -13.88
C SER A 20 -24.11 3.06 -12.52
N TYR A 21 -22.95 2.92 -11.85
CA TYR A 21 -22.71 3.59 -10.58
C TYR A 21 -22.58 5.10 -10.83
N ASN A 22 -23.64 5.86 -10.55
CA ASN A 22 -23.64 7.34 -10.54
C ASN A 22 -22.94 7.92 -9.29
N TYR A 23 -21.91 7.26 -8.78
CA TYR A 23 -21.08 7.82 -7.73
C TYR A 23 -19.77 8.27 -8.36
N THR A 24 -19.47 9.57 -8.29
CA THR A 24 -18.09 10.04 -8.40
C THR A 24 -17.35 9.50 -7.20
N ILE A 25 -16.88 8.25 -7.28
CA ILE A 25 -16.07 7.64 -6.25
C ILE A 25 -14.72 8.35 -6.33
N PHE A 26 -14.52 9.31 -5.44
CA PHE A 26 -13.21 9.88 -5.22
C PHE A 26 -12.29 8.72 -4.84
N THR A 27 -11.20 8.51 -5.60
CA THR A 27 -10.33 7.32 -5.52
C THR A 27 -9.84 7.04 -4.09
N THR A 28 -9.66 8.08 -3.28
CA THR A 28 -9.31 7.97 -1.85
C THR A 28 -10.37 7.23 -1.02
N LYS A 29 -11.66 7.33 -1.37
CA LYS A 29 -12.72 6.60 -0.64
C LYS A 29 -12.59 5.09 -0.79
N VAL A 30 -12.17 4.60 -1.96
CA VAL A 30 -11.92 3.15 -2.16
C VAL A 30 -10.77 2.68 -1.30
N PHE A 31 -9.68 3.45 -1.24
CA PHE A 31 -8.55 3.15 -0.36
C PHE A 31 -9.00 3.04 1.11
N LEU A 32 -9.81 4.00 1.58
CA LEU A 32 -10.31 4.02 2.95
C LEU A 32 -11.30 2.89 3.28
N LEU A 33 -11.94 2.27 2.28
CA LEU A 33 -12.74 1.05 2.48
C LEU A 33 -11.85 -0.16 2.80
N LEU A 34 -10.67 -0.25 2.19
CA LEU A 34 -9.71 -1.32 2.42
C LEU A 34 -8.95 -1.09 3.74
N PHE A 35 -8.42 0.12 3.89
CA PHE A 35 -7.64 0.60 5.02
C PHE A 35 -8.48 1.57 5.87
N THR A 36 -9.36 0.98 6.68
CA THR A 36 -10.15 1.76 7.64
C THR A 36 -9.23 2.41 8.69
N SER A 37 -9.71 3.46 9.34
CA SER A 37 -8.95 4.16 10.41
C SER A 37 -8.45 3.19 11.49
N ALA A 38 -9.30 2.27 11.94
CA ALA A 38 -8.93 1.27 12.94
C ALA A 38 -7.81 0.33 12.46
N LYS A 39 -7.82 -0.09 11.19
CA LYS A 39 -6.74 -0.91 10.63
C LYS A 39 -5.45 -0.11 10.51
N MET A 40 -5.52 1.13 10.08
CA MET A 40 -4.35 2.02 9.99
C MET A 40 -3.72 2.24 11.35
N GLU A 41 -4.53 2.54 12.37
CA GLU A 41 -4.07 2.71 13.75
C GLU A 41 -3.42 1.44 14.28
N TYR A 42 -4.02 0.27 14.01
CA TYR A 42 -3.45 -1.02 14.40
C TYR A 42 -2.09 -1.28 13.73
N ILE A 43 -1.97 -1.03 12.42
CA ILE A 43 -0.70 -1.16 11.70
C ILE A 43 0.36 -0.25 12.31
N ILE A 44 0.03 1.04 12.54
CA ILE A 44 0.96 2.01 13.13
C ILE A 44 1.42 1.56 14.52
N MET A 45 0.50 1.06 15.35
CA MET A 45 0.80 0.57 16.69
C MET A 45 1.76 -0.62 16.63
N GLU A 46 1.49 -1.60 15.77
CA GLU A 46 2.33 -2.79 15.63
C GLU A 46 3.71 -2.46 15.04
N THR A 47 3.80 -1.61 14.01
CA THR A 47 5.10 -1.22 13.43
C THR A 47 5.98 -0.51 14.47
N ASN A 48 5.41 0.40 15.26
CA ASN A 48 6.14 1.06 16.35
C ASN A 48 6.53 0.07 17.47
N SER A 49 5.66 -0.89 17.79
CA SER A 49 5.95 -1.92 18.79
C SER A 49 7.02 -2.90 18.32
N TYR A 50 7.05 -3.20 17.02
CA TYR A 50 8.09 -4.00 16.41
C TYR A 50 9.45 -3.30 16.49
N ALA A 51 9.48 -1.99 16.22
CA ALA A 51 10.72 -1.21 16.33
C ALA A 51 11.34 -1.32 17.73
N SER A 52 10.53 -1.20 18.80
CA SER A 52 11.05 -1.28 20.18
C SER A 52 11.46 -2.68 20.62
N ARG A 53 10.90 -3.73 20.01
CA ARG A 53 11.16 -5.12 20.40
C ARG A 53 12.26 -5.78 19.59
N CYS A 54 12.42 -5.39 18.32
CA CYS A 54 13.21 -6.13 17.35
C CYS A 54 14.39 -5.33 16.79
N MET A 55 14.41 -3.99 16.95
CA MET A 55 15.60 -3.22 16.61
C MET A 55 16.64 -3.31 17.72
N GLY A 56 17.92 -3.39 17.36
CA GLY A 56 19.01 -3.23 18.31
C GLY A 56 19.01 -1.83 18.91
N GLU A 57 19.54 -1.69 20.13
CA GLU A 57 19.49 -0.43 20.91
C GLU A 57 19.97 0.79 20.13
N GLU A 58 21.15 0.72 19.48
CA GLU A 58 21.69 1.84 18.68
C GLU A 58 20.78 2.28 17.52
N LYS A 59 20.05 1.34 16.91
CA LYS A 59 19.12 1.64 15.82
C LYS A 59 17.81 2.20 16.37
N TYR A 60 17.33 1.66 17.48
CA TYR A 60 16.12 2.13 18.14
C TYR A 60 16.28 3.53 18.75
N GLU A 61 17.46 3.90 19.25
CA GLU A 61 17.74 5.26 19.73
C GLU A 61 17.52 6.34 18.66
N LYS A 62 17.72 5.98 17.39
CA LYS A 62 17.50 6.86 16.24
C LYS A 62 16.10 6.71 15.65
N TRP A 63 15.30 5.77 16.15
CA TRP A 63 13.97 5.50 15.62
C TRP A 63 12.99 6.60 16.00
N GLU A 64 12.45 7.27 14.99
CA GLU A 64 11.34 8.18 15.17
C GLU A 64 10.01 7.42 15.07
N ARG A 65 9.12 7.66 16.04
CA ARG A 65 7.81 7.02 16.09
C ARG A 65 7.00 7.35 14.83
N ILE A 66 6.41 6.33 14.21
CA ILE A 66 5.58 6.49 13.02
C ILE A 66 4.23 7.10 13.43
N SER A 67 3.84 8.17 12.73
CA SER A 67 2.53 8.82 12.82
C SER A 67 1.55 8.33 11.74
N SER A 68 0.29 8.77 11.80
CA SER A 68 -0.66 8.50 10.71
C SER A 68 -0.23 9.13 9.40
N ASP A 69 0.39 10.31 9.45
CA ASP A 69 0.79 11.05 8.27
C ASP A 69 1.96 10.35 7.57
N ASP A 70 2.92 9.83 8.35
CA ASP A 70 4.00 8.97 7.85
C ASP A 70 3.43 7.74 7.14
N MET A 71 2.51 7.03 7.79
CA MET A 71 1.95 5.80 7.23
C MET A 71 1.10 6.07 5.98
N ASN A 72 0.31 7.15 5.97
CA ASN A 72 -0.44 7.58 4.78
C ASN A 72 0.48 7.96 3.62
N ALA A 73 1.56 8.71 3.88
CA ALA A 73 2.56 9.05 2.88
C ALA A 73 3.24 7.79 2.32
N TYR A 74 3.61 6.85 3.20
CA TYR A 74 4.20 5.57 2.80
C TYR A 74 3.28 4.76 1.88
N PHE A 75 1.99 4.60 2.23
CA PHE A 75 1.03 3.92 1.36
C PHE A 75 0.81 4.66 0.04
N GLY A 76 0.74 5.99 0.06
CA GLY A 76 0.66 6.80 -1.16
C GLY A 76 1.84 6.55 -2.09
N ILE A 77 3.05 6.52 -1.53
CA ILE A 77 4.29 6.20 -2.26
C ILE A 77 4.23 4.77 -2.81
N MET A 78 3.79 3.78 -2.03
CA MET A 78 3.63 2.38 -2.51
C MET A 78 2.64 2.27 -3.68
N ILE A 79 1.54 3.02 -3.65
CA ILE A 79 0.58 3.05 -4.77
C ILE A 79 1.25 3.66 -6.02
N ILE A 80 1.96 4.78 -5.89
CA ILE A 80 2.66 5.42 -7.00
C ILE A 80 3.73 4.50 -7.59
N MET A 81 4.50 3.80 -6.75
CA MET A 81 5.51 2.82 -7.20
C MET A 81 4.89 1.55 -7.83
N GLY A 82 3.65 1.21 -7.45
CA GLY A 82 2.87 0.18 -8.13
C GLY A 82 2.44 0.59 -9.55
N LEU A 83 2.16 1.88 -9.74
CA LEU A 83 1.72 2.46 -11.02
C LEU A 83 2.89 2.79 -11.97
N THR A 84 3.98 3.32 -11.42
CA THR A 84 5.21 3.67 -12.14
C THR A 84 6.29 2.73 -11.66
N ARG A 85 6.81 1.83 -12.50
CA ARG A 85 7.88 0.90 -12.11
C ARG A 85 9.23 1.43 -12.57
N LEU A 86 10.09 1.82 -11.63
CA LEU A 86 11.50 2.08 -11.86
C LEU A 86 12.34 0.81 -11.68
N LEU A 87 13.60 0.86 -12.13
CA LEU A 87 14.53 -0.28 -12.11
C LEU A 87 14.96 -0.66 -10.68
N ALA A 88 15.13 0.34 -9.79
CA ALA A 88 15.38 0.13 -8.38
C ALA A 88 14.50 1.01 -7.49
N LEU A 89 14.21 0.54 -6.26
CA LEU A 89 13.42 1.30 -5.28
C LEU A 89 14.11 2.61 -4.88
N SER A 90 15.45 2.65 -4.88
CA SER A 90 16.21 3.85 -4.60
C SER A 90 16.01 4.94 -5.65
N ASP A 91 15.60 4.58 -6.87
CA ASP A 91 15.56 5.50 -8.00
C ASP A 91 14.46 6.55 -7.84
N TYR A 92 13.38 6.26 -7.10
CA TYR A 92 12.31 7.25 -6.86
C TYR A 92 12.79 8.46 -6.06
N TRP A 93 13.87 8.32 -5.29
CA TRP A 93 14.52 9.39 -4.54
C TRP A 93 15.84 9.84 -5.16
N HIS A 94 16.14 9.41 -6.39
CA HIS A 94 17.38 9.79 -7.07
C HIS A 94 17.40 11.30 -7.31
N ARG A 95 18.59 11.91 -7.27
CA ARG A 95 18.78 13.34 -7.57
C ARG A 95 18.87 13.63 -9.07
N ASP A 96 19.03 12.58 -9.86
CA ASP A 96 19.07 12.70 -11.33
C ASP A 96 17.66 13.04 -11.82
N PRO A 97 17.47 14.16 -12.55
CA PRO A 97 16.18 14.56 -13.07
C PRO A 97 15.45 13.48 -13.87
N LEU A 98 16.15 12.52 -14.47
CA LEU A 98 15.55 11.43 -15.24
C LEU A 98 14.79 10.41 -14.37
N PHE A 99 15.20 10.24 -13.11
CA PHE A 99 14.63 9.27 -12.19
C PHE A 99 13.95 9.94 -10.98
N HIS A 100 14.19 11.24 -10.78
CA HIS A 100 13.67 12.00 -9.67
C HIS A 100 12.14 12.11 -9.71
N CYS A 101 11.46 11.40 -8.80
CA CYS A 101 10.04 11.59 -8.58
C CYS A 101 9.84 12.64 -7.48
N SER A 102 9.73 13.90 -7.86
CA SER A 102 9.55 15.02 -6.92
C SER A 102 8.34 14.83 -6.01
N ILE A 103 7.27 14.20 -6.51
CA ILE A 103 6.09 13.86 -5.70
C ILE A 103 6.50 12.95 -4.53
N ILE A 104 7.20 11.84 -4.80
CA ILE A 104 7.62 10.89 -3.74
C ILE A 104 8.62 11.54 -2.79
N ALA A 105 9.65 12.20 -3.32
CA ALA A 105 10.74 12.77 -2.54
C ALA A 105 10.29 13.92 -1.61
N ASN A 106 9.19 14.61 -1.94
CA ASN A 106 8.64 15.69 -1.12
C ASN A 106 7.83 15.20 0.09
N PHE A 107 7.22 14.01 0.02
CA PHE A 107 6.37 13.50 1.11
C PHE A 107 7.12 12.65 2.12
N MET A 108 8.17 11.95 1.71
CA MET A 108 8.97 11.12 2.61
C MET A 108 10.39 10.98 2.08
N THR A 109 11.38 10.95 2.97
CA THR A 109 12.76 10.65 2.57
C THR A 109 12.93 9.16 2.28
N ARG A 110 13.94 8.84 1.47
CA ARG A 110 14.27 7.44 1.14
C ARG A 110 14.54 6.62 2.40
N ASP A 111 15.36 7.15 3.29
CA ASP A 111 15.80 6.43 4.50
C ASP A 111 14.61 6.18 5.43
N ARG A 112 13.69 7.15 5.55
CA ARG A 112 12.43 6.97 6.28
C ARG A 112 11.53 5.90 5.65
N SER A 113 11.47 5.82 4.32
CA SER A 113 10.70 4.75 3.66
C SER A 113 11.29 3.36 3.89
N TYR A 114 12.62 3.24 3.98
CA TYR A 114 13.30 1.98 4.28
C TYR A 114 13.17 1.56 5.74
N GLU A 115 12.97 2.52 6.65
CA GLU A 115 12.68 2.24 8.06
C GLU A 115 11.32 1.56 8.27
N ILE A 116 10.34 1.86 7.41
CA ILE A 116 8.96 1.37 7.53
C ILE A 116 8.76 -0.02 6.90
N ASN A 117 9.60 -0.41 5.93
CA ASN A 117 9.55 -1.69 5.20
C ASN A 117 10.27 -2.82 5.96
#